data_AF-A0A520A5W1-F1
#
_entry.id   AF-A0A520A5W1-F1
#
_cell.length_a   1.000
_cell.length_b   1.000
_cell.length_c   1.000
_cell.angle_alpha   90.00
_cell.angle_beta   90.00
_cell.angle_gamma   90.00
#
_symmetry.space_group_name_H-M   'P 1'
#
loop_
_entity.id
_entity.type
_entity.pdbx_description
1 polymer ?
#
loop_
_entity_poly.entity_id
_entity_poly.type
_entity_poly.pdbx_seq_one_letter_code
_entity_poly.pdbx_strand_id
1 'polypeptide(L)'
;MVSLVAGARGTFQVSYRLKLAKLRRGRVGAAFFAGCTRRFATAELNVILADIYAEVGPAPDLLGIEILTIDRVPAPALAITLSSSIL
;
A
#
# COMPACT_ATOMS: atom_id res chain seq x y z
N MET A 1 13.25 -23.66 -2.83
CA MET A 1 13.86 -22.69 -3.76
C MET A 1 12.74 -21.76 -4.23
N VAL A 2 12.50 -20.65 -3.52
CA VAL A 2 11.42 -19.70 -3.83
C VAL A 2 11.96 -18.74 -4.88
N SER A 3 11.32 -18.74 -6.04
CA SER A 3 11.72 -17.91 -7.18
C SER A 3 11.54 -16.43 -6.81
N LEU A 4 12.66 -15.73 -6.61
CA LEU A 4 12.73 -14.28 -6.73
C LEU A 4 12.44 -13.96 -8.19
N VAL A 5 11.16 -13.86 -8.55
CA VAL A 5 10.77 -13.11 -9.74
C VAL A 5 11.03 -11.65 -9.40
N ALA A 6 12.32 -11.28 -9.51
CA ALA A 6 12.81 -9.92 -9.63
C ALA A 6 12.31 -9.36 -10.97
N GLY A 7 10.99 -9.19 -11.08
CA GLY A 7 10.41 -8.32 -12.07
C GLY A 7 10.77 -6.91 -11.64
N ALA A 8 11.60 -6.23 -12.42
CA ALA A 8 11.77 -4.78 -12.37
C ALA A 8 10.45 -4.07 -12.74
N ARG A 9 9.40 -4.24 -11.93
CA ARG A 9 8.05 -3.71 -12.14
C ARG A 9 7.84 -2.67 -11.06
N GLY A 10 7.70 -1.42 -11.50
CA GLY A 10 7.92 -0.23 -10.67
C GLY A 10 7.13 -0.19 -9.37
N THR A 11 7.59 0.62 -8.43
CA THR A 11 6.89 0.87 -7.17
C THR A 11 5.53 1.50 -7.44
N PHE A 12 4.49 1.05 -6.75
CA PHE A 12 3.15 1.64 -6.80
C PHE A 12 2.86 2.36 -5.49
N GLN A 13 2.34 3.57 -5.56
CA GLN A 13 1.78 4.28 -4.42
C GLN A 13 0.29 4.00 -4.38
N VAL A 14 -0.16 3.39 -3.29
CA VAL A 14 -1.56 3.04 -3.07
C VAL A 14 -2.10 3.96 -1.99
N SER A 15 -3.14 4.72 -2.33
CA SER A 15 -3.92 5.51 -1.38
C SER A 15 -5.19 4.73 -1.03
N TYR A 16 -5.46 4.57 0.25
CA TYR A 16 -6.62 3.81 0.74
C TYR A 16 -7.20 4.47 1.99
N ARG A 17 -8.41 4.06 2.37
CA ARG A 17 -9.01 4.44 3.66
C ARG A 17 -9.47 3.21 4.42
N LEU A 18 -9.20 3.19 5.72
CA LEU A 18 -9.76 2.22 6.65
C LEU A 18 -11.14 2.71 7.10
N LYS A 19 -12.15 1.85 6.96
CA LYS A 19 -13.50 2.09 7.48
C LYS A 19 -13.56 1.52 8.88
N LEU A 20 -13.64 2.40 9.87
CA LEU A 20 -13.73 2.03 11.27
C LEU A 20 -15.14 2.33 11.77
N ALA A 21 -15.63 1.54 12.71
CA ALA A 21 -16.88 1.80 13.39
C ALA A 21 -16.79 1.45 14.86
N LYS A 22 -17.31 2.35 15.69
CA LYS A 22 -17.50 2.09 17.11
C LYS A 22 -18.76 1.24 17.29
N LEU A 23 -18.58 -0.01 17.66
CA LEU A 23 -19.70 -0.92 17.92
C LEU A 23 -20.24 -0.72 19.33
N ARG A 24 -21.57 -0.59 19.46
CA ARG A 24 -22.29 -0.58 20.74
C ARG A 24 -23.43 -1.59 20.65
N ARG A 25 -23.37 -2.64 21.47
CA ARG A 25 -24.38 -3.73 21.50
C ARG A 25 -24.66 -4.34 20.10
N GLY A 26 -23.61 -4.57 19.32
CA GLY A 26 -23.73 -5.13 17.96
C GLY A 26 -24.28 -4.16 16.90
N ARG A 27 -24.41 -2.87 17.22
CA ARG A 27 -24.81 -1.83 16.25
C ARG A 27 -23.67 -0.82 16.07
N VAL A 28 -23.57 -0.25 14.87
CA VAL A 28 -22.65 0.85 14.58
C VAL A 28 -23.17 2.11 15.26
N GLY A 29 -22.46 2.60 16.27
CA GLY A 29 -22.80 3.85 16.96
C GLY A 29 -22.17 5.08 16.32
N ALA A 30 -21.02 4.92 15.67
CA ALA A 30 -20.35 5.95 14.87
C ALA A 30 -19.41 5.28 13.87
N ALA A 31 -19.20 5.91 12.71
CA ALA A 31 -18.26 5.46 11.70
C ALA A 31 -17.19 6.53 11.47
N PHE A 32 -15.96 6.09 11.24
CA PHE A 32 -14.78 6.92 11.05
C PHE A 32 -13.99 6.39 9.86
N PHE A 33 -13.28 7.29 9.17
CA PHE A 33 -12.40 6.94 8.07
C PHE A 33 -11.00 7.42 8.37
N ALA A 34 -10.01 6.54 8.26
CA ALA A 34 -8.60 6.89 8.36
C ALA A 34 -7.96 6.77 6.97
N GLY A 35 -7.51 7.88 6.39
CA GLY A 35 -6.80 7.90 5.12
C GLY A 35 -5.34 7.45 5.29
N CYS A 36 -4.86 6.62 4.38
CA CYS A 36 -3.53 6.05 4.40
C CYS A 36 -2.92 6.06 2.99
N THR A 37 -1.60 6.15 2.93
CA THR A 37 -0.85 6.03 1.68
C THR A 37 0.36 5.15 1.92
N ARG A 38 0.54 4.11 1.10
CA ARG A 38 1.66 3.16 1.23
C ARG A 38 2.21 2.76 -0.13
N ARG A 39 3.51 2.44 -0.17
CA ARG A 39 4.18 1.95 -1.37
C ARG A 39 4.19 0.43 -1.41
N PHE A 40 3.88 -0.13 -2.57
CA PHE A 40 3.87 -1.55 -2.86
C PHE A 40 4.78 -1.86 -4.04
N ALA A 41 5.36 -3.06 -4.05
CA ALA A 41 6.14 -3.56 -5.18
C ALA A 41 5.27 -4.11 -6.34
N THR A 42 3.95 -4.13 -6.15
CA THR A 42 2.98 -4.69 -7.10
C THR A 42 1.72 -3.84 -7.16
N ALA A 43 1.01 -3.93 -8.28
CA ALA A 43 -0.34 -3.37 -8.45
C ALA A 43 -1.44 -4.44 -8.24
N GLU A 44 -1.07 -5.66 -7.87
CA GLU A 44 -2.02 -6.75 -7.64
C GLU A 44 -2.86 -6.48 -6.38
N LEU A 45 -4.15 -6.23 -6.60
CA LEU A 45 -5.09 -5.84 -5.54
C LEU A 45 -5.16 -6.86 -4.39
N ASN A 46 -5.17 -8.15 -4.72
CA ASN A 46 -5.24 -9.21 -3.71
C ASN A 46 -4.02 -9.22 -2.78
N VAL A 47 -2.83 -8.96 -3.32
CA VAL A 47 -1.59 -8.89 -2.56
C VAL A 47 -1.60 -7.64 -1.67
N ILE A 48 -1.98 -6.49 -2.24
CA ILE A 48 -2.10 -5.22 -1.50
C ILE A 48 -3.07 -5.37 -0.32
N LEU A 49 -4.26 -5.93 -0.56
CA LEU A 49 -5.26 -6.12 0.49
C LEU A 49 -4.77 -7.09 1.57
N ALA A 50 -4.17 -8.22 1.18
CA ALA A 50 -3.64 -9.19 2.13
C ALA A 50 -2.58 -8.56 3.05
N ASP A 51 -1.67 -7.76 2.49
CA ASP A 51 -0.64 -7.04 3.27
C ASP A 51 -1.25 -6.01 4.23
N ILE A 52 -2.23 -5.23 3.79
CA ILE A 52 -2.89 -4.24 4.67
C ILE A 52 -3.65 -4.97 5.80
N TYR A 53 -4.36 -6.06 5.49
CA TYR A 53 -5.05 -6.85 6.51
C TYR A 53 -4.08 -7.50 7.50
N ALA A 54 -2.92 -7.97 7.04
CA ALA A 54 -1.89 -8.55 7.90
C ALA A 54 -1.32 -7.51 8.88
N GLU A 55 -1.17 -6.25 8.46
CA GLU A 55 -0.68 -5.16 9.30
C GLU A 55 -1.71 -4.67 10.32
N VAL A 56 -2.95 -4.46 9.89
CA VAL A 56 -4.02 -3.95 10.77
C VAL A 56 -4.54 -5.02 11.73
N GLY A 57 -4.46 -6.29 11.33
CA GLY A 57 -4.97 -7.42 12.09
C GLY A 57 -6.51 -7.46 12.16
N PRO A 58 -7.07 -8.39 12.95
CA PRO A 58 -8.51 -8.51 13.15
C PRO A 58 -9.01 -7.44 14.13
N ALA A 59 -8.97 -6.18 13.72
CA ALA A 59 -9.47 -5.09 14.55
C ALA A 59 -11.01 -5.19 14.66
N PRO A 60 -11.58 -5.26 15.89
CA PRO A 60 -13.03 -5.42 16.08
C PRO A 60 -13.85 -4.24 15.55
N ASP A 61 -13.20 -3.08 15.41
CA ASP A 61 -13.80 -1.86 14.90
C ASP A 61 -13.57 -1.69 13.38
N LEU A 62 -12.79 -2.55 12.72
CA LEU A 62 -12.54 -2.45 11.28
C LEU A 62 -13.70 -3.08 10.49
N LEU A 63 -14.45 -2.25 9.77
CA LEU A 63 -15.52 -2.69 8.87
C LEU A 63 -15.00 -3.04 7.47
N GLY A 64 -13.85 -2.50 7.08
CA GLY A 64 -13.23 -2.83 5.80
C GLY A 64 -12.19 -1.81 5.34
N ILE A 65 -11.64 -2.08 4.16
CA ILE A 65 -10.63 -1.26 3.50
C ILE A 65 -11.18 -0.83 2.15
N GLU A 66 -10.96 0.43 1.77
CA GLU A 66 -11.32 0.94 0.46
C GLU A 66 -10.09 1.54 -0.22
N ILE A 67 -9.72 0.98 -1.37
CA ILE A 67 -8.65 1.52 -2.20
C ILE A 67 -9.20 2.71 -2.99
N LEU A 68 -8.50 3.83 -2.92
CA LEU A 68 -8.87 5.07 -3.58
C LEU A 68 -8.10 5.25 -4.90
N THR A 69 -6.77 5.11 -4.86
CA THR A 69 -5.91 5.19 -6.05
C THR A 69 -4.75 4.19 -5.96
N ILE A 70 -4.28 3.75 -7.13
CA ILE A 70 -3.07 2.95 -7.30
C ILE A 70 -2.27 3.62 -8.42
N ASP A 71 -1.23 4.35 -8.04
CA ASP A 71 -0.44 5.17 -8.95
C ASP A 71 0.95 4.56 -9.11
N ARG A 72 1.44 4.45 -10.34
CA ARG A 72 2.82 3.98 -10.58
C ARG A 72 3.79 5.10 -10.23
N VAL A 73 4.74 4.84 -9.33
CA VAL A 73 5.83 5.75 -9.00
C VAL A 73 6.93 5.58 -10.05
N PRO A 74 7.32 6.64 -10.77
CA PRO A 74 8.45 6.57 -11.69
C PRO A 74 9.73 6.25 -10.92
N ALA A 75 10.60 5.41 -11.49
CA ALA A 75 11.90 5.15 -10.90
C ALA A 75 12.67 6.48 -10.81
N PRO A 76 13.34 6.77 -9.68
CA PRO A 76 14.20 7.94 -9.60
C PRO A 76 15.23 7.84 -10.71
N ALA A 77 15.30 8.87 -11.56
CA ALA A 77 16.32 8.96 -12.59
C ALA A 77 17.69 9.00 -11.88
N LEU A 78 18.41 7.89 -11.88
CA LEU A 78 19.80 7.84 -11.46
C LEU A 78 20.57 8.77 -12.41
N ALA A 79 20.89 9.97 -11.94
CA ALA A 79 21.81 10.88 -12.60
C ALA A 79 23.19 10.21 -12.60
N ILE A 80 23.48 9.47 -13.67
CA ILE A 80 24.83 8.98 -13.96
C ILE A 80 25.68 10.22 -14.20
N THR A 81 26.38 10.67 -13.16
CA THR A 81 27.43 11.68 -13.29
C THR A 81 28.68 10.93 -13.72
N LEU A 82 28.90 10.82 -15.04
CA LEU A 82 30.18 10.37 -15.58
C LEU A 82 31.21 11.46 -15.27
N SER A 83 31.93 11.33 -14.15
CA SER A 83 33.20 12.04 -13.98
C SER A 83 34.21 11.43 -14.94
N SER A 84 34.33 12.02 -16.13
CA SER A 84 35.44 11.78 -17.04
C SER A 84 36.70 12.41 -16.46
N SER A 85 37.43 11.67 -15.62
CA SER A 85 38.83 11.99 -15.34
C SER A 85 39.66 11.44 -16.50
N ILE A 86 39.93 12.30 -17.48
CA ILE A 86 41.00 12.11 -18.46
C ILE A 86 42.29 12.57 -17.78
N LEU A 87 43.22 11.66 -17.54
CA LEU A 87 44.67 11.93 -17.39
C LEU A 87 45.43 10.69 -17.83
#